data_AF-A0A517RM78-F1
#
_entry.id   AF-A0A517RM78-F1
#
_cell.length_a   1.000
_cell.length_b   1.000
_cell.length_c   1.000
_cell.angle_alpha   90.00
_cell.angle_beta   90.00
_cell.angle_gamma   90.00
#
_symmetry.space_group_name_H-M   'P 1'
#
loop_
_entity.id
_entity.type
_entity.pdbx_description
1 polymer ?
#
loop_
_entity_poly.entity_id
_entity_poly.type
_entity_poly.pdbx_seq_one_letter_code
_entity_poly.pdbx_strand_id
1 'polypeptide(L)'
;MTNQPQQLNPEQQIRVMFIIWIAMIIGVVTFGIIAGFKGLDVEPGDGLSIITYLGIAMSALMLVLRTFVPNLVARNLFKQTMQAAQAEGNQDEEQMLGRFYATFMTRMIIGLALLEGAAMFNLVVFMVESQILSIVAVGILLLVMIASIPTKSKLDGWIRNQMENYNLEHQN
;
A
#
# COMPACT_ATOMS: atom_id res chain seq x y z
N MET A 1 9.38 12.53 -33.99
CA MET A 1 8.00 12.33 -33.47
C MET A 1 8.14 11.75 -32.08
N THR A 2 8.03 12.57 -31.05
CA THR A 2 8.07 12.10 -29.65
C THR A 2 6.71 11.50 -29.34
N ASN A 3 6.65 10.20 -29.08
CA ASN A 3 5.44 9.54 -28.62
C ASN A 3 5.09 10.13 -27.26
N GLN A 4 4.16 11.08 -27.24
CA GLN A 4 3.58 11.53 -25.97
C GLN A 4 2.87 10.32 -25.35
N PRO A 5 3.21 9.95 -24.10
CA PRO A 5 2.54 8.84 -23.43
C PRO A 5 1.04 9.15 -23.39
N GLN A 6 0.22 8.24 -23.93
CA GLN A 6 -1.23 8.36 -23.87
C GLN A 6 -1.64 8.53 -22.40
N GLN A 7 -2.24 9.68 -22.08
CA GLN A 7 -2.80 9.92 -20.76
C GLN A 7 -3.98 8.97 -20.57
N LEU A 8 -3.92 8.16 -19.52
CA LEU A 8 -5.00 7.23 -19.21
C LEU A 8 -6.20 8.01 -18.69
N ASN A 9 -7.40 7.66 -19.15
CA ASN A 9 -8.65 8.20 -18.62
C ASN A 9 -8.72 7.94 -17.10
N PRO A 10 -9.16 8.90 -16.25
CA PRO A 10 -9.34 8.71 -14.81
C PRO A 10 -10.03 7.40 -14.41
N GLU A 11 -11.03 6.95 -15.17
CA GLU A 11 -11.69 5.66 -14.92
C GLU A 11 -10.75 4.47 -15.09
N GLN A 12 -9.88 4.50 -16.11
CA GLN A 12 -8.90 3.45 -16.36
C GLN A 12 -7.88 3.40 -15.23
N GLN A 13 -7.45 4.56 -14.72
CA GLN A 13 -6.50 4.62 -13.62
C GLN A 13 -7.08 4.03 -12.32
N ILE A 14 -8.36 4.30 -12.03
CA ILE A 14 -9.05 3.67 -10.88
C ILE A 14 -9.14 2.15 -11.05
N ARG A 15 -9.46 1.66 -12.26
CA ARG A 15 -9.46 0.21 -12.54
C ARG A 15 -8.08 -0.41 -12.33
N VAL A 16 -7.01 0.25 -12.77
CA VAL A 16 -5.63 -0.21 -12.55
C VAL A 16 -5.31 -0.29 -11.06
N MET A 17 -5.64 0.75 -10.28
CA MET A 17 -5.45 0.74 -8.83
C MET A 17 -6.19 -0.42 -8.16
N PHE A 18 -7.42 -0.69 -8.59
CA PHE A 18 -8.22 -1.79 -8.06
C PHE A 18 -7.62 -3.17 -8.40
N ILE A 19 -7.12 -3.36 -9.63
CA ILE A 19 -6.44 -4.59 -10.05
C ILE A 19 -5.20 -4.83 -9.20
N ILE A 20 -4.37 -3.81 -8.99
CA ILE A 20 -3.15 -3.91 -8.17
C ILE A 20 -3.52 -4.28 -6.73
N TRP A 21 -4.52 -3.61 -6.15
CA TRP A 21 -4.99 -3.90 -4.79
C TRP A 21 -5.46 -5.35 -4.63
N ILE A 22 -6.27 -5.86 -5.57
CA ILE A 22 -6.69 -7.27 -5.58
C ILE A 22 -5.48 -8.20 -5.71
N ALA A 23 -4.56 -7.92 -6.64
CA ALA A 23 -3.40 -8.77 -6.91
C ALA A 23 -2.54 -8.99 -5.66
N MET A 24 -2.29 -7.93 -4.89
CA MET A 24 -1.52 -8.01 -3.64
C MET A 24 -2.24 -8.85 -2.56
N ILE A 25 -3.57 -8.73 -2.44
CA ILE A 25 -4.35 -9.57 -1.52
C ILE A 25 -4.30 -11.04 -1.96
N ILE A 26 -4.51 -11.31 -3.25
CA ILE A 26 -4.47 -12.67 -3.80
C ILE A 26 -3.10 -13.30 -3.57
N GLY A 27 -2.01 -12.54 -3.69
CA GLY A 27 -0.66 -13.01 -3.39
C GLY A 27 -0.56 -13.59 -1.98
N VAL A 28 -0.97 -12.82 -0.97
CA VAL A 28 -0.95 -13.24 0.44
C VAL A 28 -1.89 -14.42 0.69
N VAL A 29 -3.10 -14.42 0.12
CA VAL A 29 -4.06 -15.51 0.28
C VAL A 29 -3.54 -16.81 -0.34
N THR A 30 -3.02 -16.75 -1.56
CA THR A 30 -2.50 -17.93 -2.27
C THR A 30 -1.31 -18.52 -1.52
N PHE A 31 -0.38 -17.67 -1.06
CA PHE A 31 0.74 -18.11 -0.25
C PHE A 31 0.26 -18.67 1.11
N GLY A 32 -0.76 -18.07 1.70
CA GLY A 32 -1.38 -18.53 2.94
C GLY A 32 -1.98 -19.92 2.83
N ILE A 33 -2.61 -20.25 1.69
CA ILE A 33 -3.13 -21.60 1.41
C ILE A 33 -1.97 -22.61 1.35
N ILE A 34 -0.89 -22.28 0.64
CA ILE A 34 0.30 -23.15 0.53
C ILE A 34 0.94 -23.36 1.91
N ALA A 35 1.11 -22.26 2.66
CA ALA A 35 1.64 -22.29 4.02
C ALA A 35 0.75 -23.11 4.96
N GLY A 36 -0.57 -23.01 4.82
CA GLY A 36 -1.55 -23.81 5.54
C GLY A 36 -1.34 -25.31 5.35
N PHE A 37 -1.24 -25.77 4.11
CA PHE A 37 -1.00 -27.19 3.82
C PHE A 37 0.35 -27.67 4.34
N LYS A 38 1.40 -26.84 4.30
CA LYS A 38 2.74 -27.22 4.75
C LYS A 38 2.95 -27.14 6.26
N GLY A 39 2.34 -26.17 6.93
CA GLY A 39 2.48 -26.00 8.38
C GLY A 39 1.75 -27.08 9.18
N LEU A 40 0.67 -27.66 8.65
CA LEU A 40 -0.06 -28.73 9.35
C LEU A 40 0.73 -30.04 9.47
N ASP A 41 1.78 -30.25 8.66
CA ASP A 41 2.65 -31.43 8.73
C ASP A 41 3.73 -31.34 9.82
N VAL A 42 3.92 -30.16 10.41
CA VAL A 42 4.94 -29.90 11.43
C VAL A 42 4.26 -29.86 12.81
N GLU A 43 4.73 -30.69 13.74
CA GLU A 43 4.24 -30.66 15.12
C GLU A 43 4.56 -29.31 15.77
N PRO A 44 3.60 -28.68 16.46
CA PRO A 44 3.85 -27.43 17.16
C PRO A 44 4.96 -27.62 18.18
N GLY A 45 6.00 -26.78 18.11
CA GLY A 45 7.06 -26.77 19.11
C GLY A 45 6.50 -26.47 20.52
N ASP A 46 7.14 -27.04 21.54
CA ASP A 46 6.73 -26.89 22.94
C ASP A 46 7.08 -25.46 23.42
N GLY A 47 6.18 -24.51 23.16
CA GLY A 47 6.30 -23.10 23.54
C GLY A 47 6.42 -22.11 22.37
N LEU A 48 6.34 -20.83 22.71
CA LEU A 48 6.46 -19.74 21.74
C LEU A 48 7.93 -19.50 21.39
N SER A 49 8.28 -19.79 20.14
CA SER A 49 9.62 -19.56 19.62
C SER A 49 9.88 -18.07 19.34
N ILE A 50 11.16 -17.71 19.36
CA ILE A 50 11.65 -16.34 19.16
C ILE A 50 11.20 -15.79 17.80
N ILE A 51 11.09 -16.63 16.76
CA ILE A 51 10.71 -16.18 15.41
C ILE A 51 9.23 -15.76 15.37
N THR A 52 8.33 -16.47 16.06
CA THR A 52 6.93 -16.04 16.25
C THR A 52 6.84 -14.64 16.87
N TYR A 53 7.59 -14.37 17.94
CA TYR A 53 7.61 -13.03 18.54
C TYR A 53 8.12 -11.96 17.56
N LEU A 54 9.15 -12.30 16.79
CA LEU A 54 9.67 -11.40 15.76
C LEU A 54 8.62 -11.12 14.67
N GLY A 55 7.86 -12.13 14.24
CA GLY A 55 6.78 -11.97 13.26
C GLY A 55 5.66 -11.04 13.74
N ILE A 56 5.26 -11.18 15.01
CA ILE A 56 4.26 -10.31 15.63
C ILE A 56 4.81 -8.88 15.76
N ALA A 57 6.05 -8.72 16.26
CA ALA A 57 6.68 -7.41 16.40
C ALA A 57 6.82 -6.70 15.04
N MET A 58 7.23 -7.43 14.00
CA MET A 58 7.33 -6.90 12.65
C MET A 58 5.95 -6.48 12.10
N SER A 59 4.90 -7.25 12.37
CA SER A 59 3.53 -6.89 11.98
C SER A 59 3.07 -5.59 12.63
N ALA A 60 3.29 -5.46 13.94
CA ALA A 60 2.96 -4.24 14.67
C ALA A 60 3.74 -3.04 14.13
N LEU A 61 5.04 -3.20 13.90
CA LEU A 61 5.88 -2.16 13.32
C LEU A 61 5.40 -1.74 11.92
N MET A 62 5.10 -2.69 11.04
CA MET A 62 4.67 -2.39 9.67
C MET A 62 3.29 -1.72 9.63
N LEU A 63 2.39 -2.06 10.56
CA LEU A 63 1.11 -1.35 10.72
C LEU A 63 1.32 0.13 11.06
N VAL A 64 2.27 0.43 11.95
CA VAL A 64 2.66 1.80 12.31
C VAL A 64 3.33 2.49 11.12
N LEU A 65 4.32 1.86 10.49
CA LEU A 65 5.04 2.46 9.36
C LEU A 65 4.12 2.78 8.18
N ARG A 66 3.10 1.95 7.94
CA ARG A 66 2.09 2.21 6.90
C ARG A 66 1.36 3.55 7.08
N THR A 67 1.22 4.09 8.29
CA THR A 67 0.56 5.40 8.47
C THR A 67 1.46 6.58 8.11
N PHE A 68 2.78 6.40 8.15
CA PHE A 68 3.73 7.50 7.95
C PHE A 68 4.40 7.45 6.58
N VAL A 69 4.95 6.30 6.20
CA VAL A 69 5.82 6.16 5.01
C VAL A 69 5.09 6.51 3.71
N PRO A 70 3.89 5.97 3.42
CA PRO A 70 3.15 6.32 2.22
C PRO A 70 2.83 7.81 2.13
N ASN A 71 2.46 8.43 3.27
CA ASN A 71 2.11 9.84 3.33
C ASN A 71 3.33 10.73 3.10
N LEU A 72 4.48 10.37 3.64
CA LEU A 72 5.74 11.10 3.43
C LEU A 72 6.13 11.10 1.94
N VAL A 73 6.12 9.91 1.31
CA VAL A 73 6.45 9.77 -0.12
C VAL A 73 5.45 10.55 -0.98
N ALA A 74 4.16 10.42 -0.72
CA ALA A 74 3.12 11.10 -1.50
C ALA A 74 3.23 12.62 -1.41
N ARG A 75 3.52 13.18 -0.23
CA ARG A 75 3.73 14.63 -0.05
C ARG A 75 4.93 15.12 -0.86
N ASN A 76 6.03 14.38 -0.86
CA ASN A 76 7.22 14.75 -1.63
C ASN A 76 6.96 14.73 -3.14
N LEU A 77 6.30 13.68 -3.64
CA LEU A 77 5.92 13.58 -5.05
C LEU A 77 4.90 14.66 -5.47
N PHE A 78 3.95 14.98 -4.59
CA PHE A 78 2.99 16.04 -4.82
C PHE A 78 3.68 17.41 -4.94
N LYS A 79 4.59 17.75 -4.02
CA LYS A 79 5.36 19.01 -4.07
C LYS A 79 6.19 19.10 -5.35
N GLN A 80 6.85 18.02 -5.76
CA GLN A 80 7.60 17.98 -7.03
C GLN A 80 6.69 18.21 -8.24
N THR A 81 5.48 17.62 -8.21
CA THR A 81 4.49 17.79 -9.28
C THR A 81 4.01 19.24 -9.38
N MET A 82 3.72 19.88 -8.24
CA MET A 82 3.29 21.29 -8.19
C MET A 82 4.39 22.25 -8.66
N GLN A 83 5.64 22.03 -8.23
CA GLN A 83 6.79 22.84 -8.65
C GLN A 83 7.03 22.73 -10.16
N ALA A 84 6.93 21.52 -10.72
CA ALA A 84 7.03 21.31 -12.16
C ALA A 84 5.90 22.03 -12.91
N ALA A 85 4.67 21.98 -12.38
CA ALA A 85 3.53 22.68 -12.97
C ALA A 85 3.70 24.21 -13.01
N GLN A 86 4.25 24.79 -11.93
CA GLN A 86 4.54 26.22 -11.88
C GLN A 86 5.64 26.63 -12.86
N ALA A 87 6.71 25.82 -12.98
CA ALA A 87 7.82 26.09 -13.89
C ALA A 87 7.41 26.02 -15.37
N GLU A 88 6.48 25.12 -15.71
CA GLU A 88 5.98 24.93 -17.08
C GLU A 88 4.93 25.99 -17.49
N GLY A 89 4.43 26.81 -16.56
CA GLY A 89 3.71 28.06 -16.82
C GLY A 89 2.31 27.96 -17.44
N ASN A 90 1.86 26.80 -17.91
CA ASN A 90 0.48 26.57 -18.34
C ASN A 90 0.20 25.07 -18.53
N GLN A 91 0.13 24.29 -17.45
CA GLN A 91 -0.26 22.89 -17.55
C GLN A 91 -1.76 22.75 -17.69
N ASP A 92 -2.17 21.91 -18.65
CA ASP A 92 -3.53 21.42 -18.78
C ASP A 92 -3.98 20.76 -17.46
N GLU A 93 -5.17 21.12 -16.98
CA GLU A 93 -5.73 20.62 -15.72
C GLU A 93 -5.85 19.09 -15.73
N GLU A 94 -6.17 18.52 -16.89
CA GLU A 94 -6.27 17.07 -17.08
C GLU A 94 -4.91 16.37 -16.84
N GLN A 95 -3.82 16.96 -17.33
CA GLN A 95 -2.48 16.42 -17.15
C GLN A 95 -2.04 16.49 -15.68
N MET A 96 -2.36 17.59 -15.00
CA MET A 96 -2.07 17.75 -13.56
C MET A 96 -2.83 16.71 -12.73
N LEU A 97 -4.12 16.52 -13.01
CA LEU A 97 -4.93 15.49 -12.38
C LEU A 97 -4.31 14.10 -12.61
N GLY A 98 -3.93 13.75 -13.83
CA GLY A 98 -3.25 12.48 -14.12
C GLY A 98 -2.01 12.22 -13.25
N ARG A 99 -1.19 13.26 -12.99
CA ARG A 99 -0.01 13.16 -12.11
C ARG A 99 -0.41 12.94 -10.64
N PHE A 100 -1.49 13.54 -10.17
CA PHE A 100 -1.99 13.32 -8.80
C PHE A 100 -2.53 11.91 -8.59
N TYR A 101 -3.24 11.36 -9.56
CA TYR A 101 -3.68 9.96 -9.52
C TYR A 101 -2.48 9.00 -9.46
N ALA A 102 -1.45 9.23 -10.28
CA ALA A 102 -0.22 8.44 -10.24
C ALA A 102 0.46 8.52 -8.86
N THR A 103 0.49 9.71 -8.25
CA THR A 103 1.04 9.90 -6.89
C THR A 103 0.24 9.12 -5.84
N PHE A 104 -1.09 9.15 -5.91
CA PHE A 104 -1.95 8.39 -5.02
C PHE A 104 -1.79 6.87 -5.20
N MET A 105 -1.67 6.40 -6.44
CA MET A 105 -1.40 5.00 -6.73
C MET A 105 -0.07 4.53 -6.10
N THR A 106 1.01 5.30 -6.25
CA THR A 106 2.30 5.01 -5.62
C THR A 106 2.18 4.94 -4.10
N ARG A 107 1.47 5.90 -3.48
CA ARG A 107 1.17 5.87 -2.04
C ARG A 107 0.46 4.59 -1.63
N MET A 108 -0.57 4.18 -2.36
CA MET A 108 -1.33 2.97 -2.07
C MET A 108 -0.44 1.72 -2.17
N ILE A 109 0.35 1.59 -3.24
CA ILE A 109 1.26 0.45 -3.46
C ILE A 109 2.24 0.32 -2.30
N ILE A 110 2.91 1.41 -1.91
CA ILE A 110 3.86 1.40 -0.78
C ILE A 110 3.15 0.99 0.52
N GLY A 111 1.95 1.51 0.77
CA GLY A 111 1.19 1.16 1.97
C GLY A 111 0.78 -0.30 2.02
N LEU A 112 0.38 -0.89 0.89
CA LEU A 112 0.03 -2.31 0.80
C LEU A 112 1.27 -3.20 0.87
N ALA A 113 2.39 -2.81 0.27
CA ALA A 113 3.62 -3.60 0.25
C ALA A 113 4.20 -3.79 1.66
N LEU A 114 4.09 -2.79 2.54
CA LEU A 114 4.48 -2.92 3.94
C LEU A 114 3.64 -3.99 4.67
N LEU A 115 2.33 -4.04 4.42
CA LEU A 115 1.45 -5.05 5.02
C LEU A 115 1.67 -6.43 4.43
N GLU A 116 1.79 -6.51 3.10
CA GLU A 116 2.07 -7.75 2.38
C GLU A 116 3.38 -8.35 2.87
N GLY A 117 4.46 -7.57 2.99
CA GLY A 117 5.74 -8.05 3.49
C GLY A 117 5.65 -8.63 4.91
N ALA A 118 4.93 -7.96 5.81
CA ALA A 118 4.69 -8.49 7.16
C ALA A 118 3.83 -9.76 7.16
N ALA A 119 2.80 -9.82 6.31
CA ALA A 119 1.92 -10.99 6.20
C ALA A 119 2.68 -12.19 5.63
N MET A 120 3.44 -12.01 4.55
CA MET A 120 4.28 -13.04 3.96
C MET A 120 5.32 -13.56 4.96
N PHE A 121 5.96 -12.66 5.73
CA PHE A 121 6.89 -13.07 6.77
C PHE A 121 6.22 -13.96 7.82
N ASN A 122 5.04 -13.59 8.32
CA ASN A 122 4.32 -14.42 9.30
C ASN A 122 3.85 -15.76 8.72
N LEU A 123 3.53 -15.83 7.43
CA LEU A 123 3.25 -17.10 6.76
C LEU A 123 4.48 -18.00 6.70
N VAL A 124 5.67 -17.44 6.45
CA VAL A 124 6.94 -18.19 6.55
C VAL A 124 7.17 -18.68 7.98
N VAL A 125 6.95 -17.83 8.99
CA VAL A 125 7.08 -18.25 10.40
C VAL A 125 6.12 -19.39 10.74
N PHE A 126 4.87 -19.31 10.27
CA PHE A 126 3.91 -20.39 10.44
C PHE A 126 4.36 -21.70 9.78
N MET A 127 4.96 -21.66 8.59
CA MET A 127 5.48 -22.88 7.95
C MET A 127 6.64 -23.52 8.71
N VAL A 128 7.41 -22.74 9.46
CA VAL A 128 8.58 -23.22 10.19
C VAL A 128 8.21 -23.72 11.59
N GLU A 129 7.27 -23.06 12.26
CA GLU A 129 7.00 -23.29 13.70
C GLU A 129 5.59 -23.82 13.98
N SER A 130 4.69 -23.76 13.00
CA SER A 130 3.27 -24.15 13.09
C SER A 130 2.49 -23.43 14.20
N GLN A 131 2.95 -22.24 14.58
CA GLN A 131 2.34 -21.43 15.62
C GLN A 131 1.14 -20.64 15.08
N ILE A 132 -0.05 -20.92 15.64
CA ILE A 132 -1.32 -20.30 15.22
C ILE A 132 -1.30 -18.78 15.34
N LEU A 133 -0.53 -18.22 16.29
CA LEU A 133 -0.42 -16.78 16.49
C LEU A 133 0.07 -16.03 15.24
N SER A 134 0.95 -16.64 14.44
CA SER A 134 1.42 -16.05 13.19
C SER A 134 0.27 -15.93 12.16
N ILE A 135 -0.63 -16.91 12.10
CA ILE A 135 -1.82 -16.85 11.24
C ILE A 135 -2.79 -15.77 11.70
N VAL A 136 -2.95 -15.58 13.01
CA VAL A 136 -3.77 -14.48 13.55
C VAL A 136 -3.23 -13.12 13.09
N ALA A 137 -1.91 -12.91 13.15
CA ALA A 137 -1.28 -11.69 12.65
C ALA A 137 -1.55 -11.47 11.15
N VAL A 138 -1.43 -12.53 10.32
CA VAL A 138 -1.75 -12.48 8.89
C VAL A 138 -3.21 -12.10 8.66
N GLY A 139 -4.14 -12.68 9.42
CA GLY A 139 -5.56 -12.35 9.34
C GLY A 139 -5.84 -10.88 9.60
N ILE A 140 -5.23 -10.30 10.64
CA ILE A 140 -5.35 -8.87 10.95
C ILE A 140 -4.80 -8.01 9.80
N LEU A 141 -3.60 -8.33 9.29
CA LEU A 141 -2.98 -7.59 8.19
C LEU A 141 -3.83 -7.64 6.92
N LEU A 142 -4.40 -8.81 6.59
CA LEU A 142 -5.33 -8.99 5.47
C LEU A 142 -6.59 -8.15 5.62
N LEU A 143 -7.20 -8.12 6.81
CA LEU A 143 -8.38 -7.27 7.06
C LEU A 143 -8.05 -5.79 6.83
N VAL A 144 -6.86 -5.36 7.25
CA VAL A 144 -6.40 -3.98 7.01
C VAL A 144 -6.15 -3.73 5.51
N MET A 145 -5.59 -4.69 4.77
CA MET A 145 -5.46 -4.60 3.31
C MET A 145 -6.84 -4.50 2.64
N ILE A 146 -7.82 -5.30 3.07
CA ILE A 146 -9.19 -5.26 2.53
C ILE A 146 -9.86 -3.90 2.80
N ALA A 147 -9.70 -3.35 4.00
CA ALA A 147 -10.20 -2.03 4.36
C ALA A 147 -9.55 -0.87 3.55
N SER A 148 -8.40 -1.15 2.90
CA SER A 148 -7.65 -0.19 2.09
C SER A 148 -8.19 0.02 0.67
N ILE A 149 -9.38 -0.49 0.36
CA ILE A 149 -9.99 -0.41 -0.98
C ILE A 149 -9.84 1.00 -1.61
N PRO A 150 -9.28 1.09 -2.85
CA PRO A 150 -9.18 2.35 -3.57
C PRO A 150 -10.56 2.74 -4.09
N THR A 151 -11.12 3.82 -3.56
CA THR A 151 -12.38 4.38 -4.03
C THR A 151 -12.16 5.79 -4.55
N LYS A 152 -12.97 6.20 -5.53
CA LYS A 152 -12.93 7.56 -6.09
C LYS A 152 -13.04 8.63 -5.00
N SER A 153 -13.95 8.44 -4.04
CA SER A 153 -14.14 9.37 -2.92
C SER A 153 -12.88 9.53 -2.05
N LYS A 154 -12.14 8.44 -1.75
CA LYS A 154 -10.88 8.51 -1.00
C LYS A 154 -9.80 9.26 -1.78
N LEU A 155 -9.75 9.08 -3.10
CA LEU A 155 -8.81 9.79 -3.97
C LEU A 155 -9.12 11.28 -4.01
N ASP A 156 -10.36 11.65 -4.33
CA ASP A 156 -10.80 13.06 -4.44
C ASP A 156 -10.59 13.80 -3.11
N GLY A 157 -10.93 13.14 -1.98
CA GLY A 157 -10.68 13.67 -0.65
C GLY A 157 -9.20 13.86 -0.35
N TRP A 158 -8.34 12.91 -0.77
CA TRP A 158 -6.89 13.06 -0.60
C TRP A 158 -6.32 14.21 -1.44
N ILE A 159 -6.70 14.32 -2.72
CA ILE A 159 -6.25 15.41 -3.62
C ILE A 159 -6.63 16.76 -3.03
N ARG A 160 -7.90 16.92 -2.60
CA ARG A 160 -8.39 18.15 -1.97
C ARG A 160 -7.54 18.53 -0.74
N ASN A 161 -7.28 17.58 0.15
CA ASN A 161 -6.46 17.81 1.34
C ASN A 161 -5.02 18.20 0.98
N GLN A 162 -4.44 17.66 -0.10
CA GLN A 162 -3.09 18.06 -0.54
C GLN A 162 -3.08 19.48 -1.11
N MET A 163 -4.06 19.84 -1.93
CA MET A 163 -4.20 21.19 -2.49
C MET A 163 -4.41 22.23 -1.40
N GLU A 164 -5.27 21.96 -0.42
CA GLU A 164 -5.50 22.84 0.73
C GLU A 164 -4.22 23.06 1.53
N ASN A 165 -3.52 21.97 1.90
CA ASN A 165 -2.24 22.07 2.62
C ASN A 165 -1.18 22.84 1.83
N TYR A 166 -1.11 22.66 0.50
CA TYR A 166 -0.16 23.36 -0.34
C TYR A 166 -0.45 24.87 -0.41
N ASN A 167 -1.72 25.26 -0.57
CA ASN A 167 -2.12 26.66 -0.59
C ASN A 167 -1.80 27.37 0.74
N LEU A 168 -2.04 26.70 1.88
CA LEU A 168 -1.70 27.24 3.20
C LEU A 168 -0.19 27.47 3.38
N GLU A 169 0.65 26.60 2.82
CA GLU A 169 2.11 26.74 2.86
C GLU A 169 2.63 27.94 2.03
N HIS A 170 1.88 28.44 1.04
CA HIS A 170 2.32 29.51 0.10
C HIS A 170 1.60 30.86 0.31
N GLN A 171 0.71 30.96 1.30
CA GLN A 171 0.06 32.23 1.67
C GLN A 171 0.85 33.06 2.70
N ASN A 172 1.91 32.49 3.29
CA ASN A 172 2.81 33.17 4.24
C ASN A 172 4.13 33.53 3.58
#